data_AF-A0A2N5H8G0-F1
#
_entry.id   AF-A0A2N5H8G0-F1
#
_cell.length_a   1.000
_cell.length_b   1.000
_cell.length_c   1.000
_cell.angle_alpha   90.00
_cell.angle_beta   90.00
_cell.angle_gamma   90.00
#
_symmetry.space_group_name_H-M   'P 1'
#
loop_
_entity.id
_entity.type
_entity.pdbx_description
1 polymer ?
#
loop_
_entity_poly.entity_id
_entity_poly.type
_entity_poly.pdbx_seq_one_letter_code
_entity_poly.pdbx_strand_id
1 'polypeptide(L)' 'KSKTSDEIIPRNKKLREFYDKKREEGKPFKVAVIACVNKLLHWIFALLKSKSTFQDYSLEPKLN' A
#
# COMPACT_ATOMS: atom_id res chain seq x y z
N LYS A 1 -8.33 13.65 16.58
CA LYS A 1 -7.57 12.67 15.75
C LYS A 1 -6.33 13.37 15.26
N SER A 2 -5.19 13.14 15.92
CA SER A 2 -3.91 13.78 15.63
C SER A 2 -3.52 13.50 14.18
N LYS A 3 -3.42 14.55 13.36
CA LYS A 3 -2.89 14.47 12.00
C LYS A 3 -1.39 14.18 12.15
N THR A 4 -0.92 13.07 11.59
CA THR A 4 0.51 12.74 11.49
C THR A 4 1.23 13.92 10.84
N SER A 5 2.33 14.35 11.45
CA SER A 5 3.17 15.50 11.14
C SER A 5 3.59 15.59 9.66
N ASP A 6 3.77 16.82 9.18
CA ASP A 6 4.02 17.25 7.79
C ASP A 6 5.34 16.79 7.15
N GLU A 7 5.96 15.71 7.63
CA GLU A 7 6.91 14.98 6.79
C GLU A 7 6.09 14.19 5.77
N ILE A 8 6.12 14.63 4.51
CA ILE A 8 5.47 13.99 3.38
C ILE A 8 6.22 12.67 3.10
N ILE A 9 6.00 11.66 3.95
CA ILE A 9 6.32 10.28 3.60
C ILE A 9 5.44 9.98 2.39
N PRO A 10 6.01 9.67 1.21
CA PRO A 10 5.23 9.32 0.05
C PRO A 10 4.36 8.11 0.41
N ARG A 11 3.05 8.35 0.61
CA ARG A 11 2.14 7.27 0.96
C ARG A 11 2.01 6.35 -0.24
N ASN A 12 2.27 5.06 -0.05
CA ASN A 12 2.01 4.05 -1.07
C ASN A 12 0.52 4.11 -1.47
N LYS A 13 0.24 4.65 -2.66
CA LYS A 13 -1.13 4.88 -3.16
C LYS A 13 -1.92 3.58 -3.26
N LYS A 14 -1.29 2.50 -3.72
CA LYS A 14 -1.92 1.18 -3.83
C LYS A 14 -2.36 0.61 -2.47
N LEU A 15 -1.53 0.77 -1.43
CA LEU A 15 -1.92 0.36 -0.07
C LEU A 15 -3.05 1.21 0.47
N ARG A 16 -3.06 2.51 0.16
CA ARG A 16 -4.15 3.41 0.55
C ARG A 16 -5.46 3.04 -0.12
N GLU A 17 -5.47 2.82 -1.42
CA GLU A 17 -6.65 2.35 -2.17
C GLU A 17 -7.15 1.00 -1.65
N PHE A 18 -6.24 0.06 -1.36
CA PHE A 18 -6.59 -1.22 -0.78
C PHE A 18 -7.22 -1.07 0.62
N TYR A 19 -6.67 -0.18 1.46
CA TYR A 19 -7.24 0.14 2.77
C TYR A 19 -8.64 0.75 2.64
N ASP A 20 -8.82 1.76 1.79
CA ASP A 20 -10.08 2.46 1.61
C ASP A 20 -11.16 1.49 1.09
N LYS A 21 -10.84 0.65 0.10
CA LYS A 21 -11.74 -0.43 -0.35
C LYS A 21 -12.16 -1.36 0.80
N LYS A 22 -11.23 -1.75 1.68
CA LYS A 22 -11.53 -2.60 2.85
C LYS A 22 -12.45 -1.90 3.84
N ARG A 23 -12.36 -0.57 3.97
CA ARG A 23 -13.26 0.24 4.80
C ARG A 23 -14.64 0.38 4.19
N GLU A 24 -14.74 0.55 2.88
CA GLU A 24 -16.00 0.59 2.11
C GLU A 24 -16.75 -0.74 2.15
N GLU A 25 -16.03 -1.88 2.18
CA GLU A 25 -16.58 -3.22 2.45
C GLU A 25 -17.18 -3.36 3.88
N GLY A 26 -17.14 -2.32 4.72
CA GLY A 26 -17.67 -2.32 6.09
C GLY A 26 -16.74 -2.92 7.14
N LYS A 27 -15.48 -3.22 6.80
CA LYS A 27 -14.57 -3.90 7.75
C LYS A 27 -14.15 -2.97 8.89
N PRO A 28 -14.06 -3.49 10.14
CA PRO A 28 -13.52 -2.73 11.26
C PRO A 28 -12.11 -2.21 10.96
N PHE A 29 -11.75 -1.08 11.56
CA PHE A 29 -10.47 -0.40 11.30
C PHE A 29 -9.27 -1.36 11.45
N LYS A 30 -9.21 -2.09 12.56
CA LYS A 30 -8.13 -3.04 12.84
C LYS A 30 -8.03 -4.13 11.77
N VAL A 31 -9.17 -4.63 11.29
CA VAL A 31 -9.23 -5.66 10.25
C VAL A 31 -8.71 -5.10 8.91
N ALA A 32 -9.09 -3.87 8.55
CA ALA A 32 -8.58 -3.22 7.35
C ALA A 32 -7.05 -3.00 7.41
N VAL A 33 -6.51 -2.59 8.56
CA VAL A 33 -5.06 -2.43 8.77
C VAL A 33 -4.33 -3.78 8.69
N ILE A 34 -4.83 -4.81 9.37
CA ILE A 34 -4.23 -6.17 9.31
C ILE A 34 -4.22 -6.70 7.88
N ALA A 35 -5.29 -6.46 7.11
CA ALA A 35 -5.33 -6.84 5.70
C ALA A 35 -4.24 -6.12 4.89
N CYS A 36 -3.96 -4.85 5.18
CA CYS A 36 -2.88 -4.09 4.52
C CYS A 36 -1.50 -4.67 4.86
N VAL A 37 -1.27 -5.03 6.13
CA VAL A 37 -0.02 -5.68 6.56
C VAL A 37 0.18 -7.01 5.84
N ASN A 38 -0.85 -7.86 5.78
CA ASN A 38 -0.79 -9.13 5.05
C ASN A 38 -0.52 -8.93 3.56
N LYS A 39 -1.10 -7.90 2.95
CA LYS A 39 -0.86 -7.56 1.54
C LYS A 39 0.59 -7.12 1.31
N LEU A 40 1.14 -6.30 2.20
CA LEU A 40 2.51 -5.82 2.13
C LEU A 40 3.52 -6.97 2.28
N LEU A 41 3.32 -7.87 3.25
CA LEU A 41 4.17 -9.04 3.45
C LEU A 41 4.20 -9.94 2.21
N HIS A 42 3.05 -10.17 1.58
CA HIS A 42 3.00 -10.92 0.31
C HIS A 42 3.78 -10.25 -0.82
N TRP A 43 3.74 -8.92 -0.93
CA TRP A 43 4.53 -8.20 -1.93
C TRP A 43 6.03 -8.34 -1.65
N ILE A 44 6.46 -8.12 -0.42
CA ILE A 44 7.88 -8.29 -0.03
C ILE A 44 8.33 -9.72 -0.35
N PHE A 45 7.55 -10.73 0.04
CA PHE A 45 7.86 -12.11 -0.25
C PHE A 45 7.96 -12.40 -1.76
N ALA A 46 7.02 -11.89 -2.56
CA ALA A 46 7.04 -12.07 -4.02
C ALA A 46 8.26 -11.40 -4.67
N LEU A 47 8.67 -10.21 -4.22
CA LEU A 47 9.87 -9.52 -4.70
C LEU A 47 11.13 -10.32 -4.39
N LEU A 48 11.27 -10.75 -3.13
CA LEU A 48 12.42 -11.56 -2.70
C LEU A 48 12.49 -12.87 -3.48
N LYS A 49 11.34 -13.54 -3.67
CA LYS A 49 11.26 -14.80 -4.42
C LYS A 49 11.62 -14.64 -5.90
N SER A 50 11.23 -13.53 -6.51
CA SER A 50 11.49 -13.24 -7.93
C SER A 50 12.82 -12.52 -8.18
N LYS A 51 13.55 -12.15 -7.13
CA LYS A 51 14.75 -11.29 -7.20
C LYS A 51 14.53 -10.00 -8.01
N SER A 52 13.31 -9.48 -7.97
CA SER A 52 12.92 -8.26 -8.69
C SER A 52 12.88 -7.08 -7.74
N THR A 53 13.16 -5.90 -8.28
CA THR A 53 13.00 -4.64 -7.54
C THR A 53 11.53 -4.26 -7.46
N PHE A 54 11.13 -3.57 -6.38
CA PHE A 54 9.79 -3.02 -6.29
C PHE A 54 9.55 -2.03 -7.44
N GLN A 55 8.69 -2.40 -8.39
CA GLN A 55 8.24 -1.49 -9.45
C GLN A 55 7.10 -0.63 -8.91
N ASP A 56 7.42 0.62 -8.53
CA ASP A 56 6.40 1.64 -8.34
C ASP A 56 5.94 2.15 -9.71
N TYR A 57 4.97 1.45 -10.31
CA TYR A 57 4.32 1.85 -11.57
C TYR A 57 3.67 3.26 -11.52
N SER A 58 3.70 3.95 -10.38
CA SER A 58 3.25 5.33 -10.24
C SER A 58 4.26 6.36 -10.78
N LEU A 59 5.50 5.95 -11.07
CA LEU A 59 6.58 6.81 -11.57
C LEU A 59 6.96 6.54 -13.03
N GLU A 60 6.24 5.68 -13.75
CA GLU A 60 6.50 5.57 -15.18
C GLU A 60 5.99 6.85 -15.88
N PRO A 61 6.87 7.67 -16.49
CA PRO A 61 6.38 8.62 -17.47
C PRO A 61 5.68 7.79 -18.55
N LYS A 62 4.42 8.12 -18.86
CA LYS A 62 3.75 7.57 -20.03
C LYS A 62 4.61 7.92 -21.23
N LEU A 63 5.41 6.97 -21.70
CA LEU A 63 6.23 7.14 -22.88
C LEU A 63 5.26 7.15 -24.07
N ASN A 64 5.22 8.29 -24.76
CA ASN A 64 4.58 8.48 -26.05
C ASN A 64 5.52 7.94 -27.14
#